data_AF-A0A645IM64-F1
#
_entry.id   AF-A0A645IM64-F1
#
_cell.length_a   1.000
_cell.length_b   1.000
_cell.length_c   1.000
_cell.angle_alpha   90.00
_cell.angle_beta   90.00
_cell.angle_gamma   90.00
#
_symmetry.space_group_name_H-M   'P 1'
#
loop_
_entity.id
_entity.type
_entity.pdbx_description
1 polymer ?
#
loop_
_entity_poly.entity_id
_entity_poly.type
_entity_poly.pdbx_seq_one_letter_code
_entity_poly.pdbx_strand_id
1 'polypeptide(L)'
;MFMTVVPALFMSLFCIIINMIFLIYGLTSPYTFLMIKIVNTTMSSIIWSFGNFYLMLYTLGLLTTITEWKQIACSTERKILYTFTFPIFIFSYIPISIVALFKKVEWKPIVHNVAKTLEEVR
;
A
#
# COMPACT_ATOMS: atom_id res chain seq x y z
N MET A 1 10.35 -2.21 7.47
CA MET A 1 8.93 -2.37 7.04
C MET A 1 8.71 -3.56 6.12
N PHE A 2 9.66 -3.91 5.25
CA PHE A 2 9.56 -5.13 4.44
C PHE A 2 9.31 -6.36 5.32
N MET A 3 10.17 -6.67 6.30
CA MET A 3 9.99 -7.86 7.16
C MET A 3 8.71 -7.92 8.00
N THR A 4 8.01 -6.81 8.24
CA THR A 4 6.80 -6.78 9.10
C THR A 4 5.50 -6.76 8.31
N VAL A 5 5.47 -6.17 7.11
CA VAL A 5 4.25 -5.99 6.30
C VAL A 5 4.20 -6.97 5.13
N VAL A 6 5.35 -7.49 4.69
CA VAL A 6 5.47 -8.33 3.49
C VAL A 6 4.70 -9.65 3.54
N PRO A 7 4.66 -10.41 4.65
CA PRO A 7 3.88 -11.65 4.68
C PRO A 7 2.40 -11.40 4.37
N ALA A 8 1.82 -10.34 4.96
CA ALA A 8 0.45 -9.93 4.71
C ALA A 8 0.26 -9.40 3.28
N LEU A 9 1.23 -8.64 2.76
CA LEU A 9 1.21 -8.11 1.39
C LEU A 9 1.29 -9.22 0.34
N PHE A 10 2.16 -10.22 0.50
CA PHE A 10 2.22 -11.35 -0.43
C PHE A 10 0.96 -12.19 -0.38
N MET A 11 0.41 -12.42 0.81
CA MET A 11 -0.83 -13.18 0.96
C MET A 11 -2.01 -12.46 0.27
N SER A 12 -2.13 -11.14 0.45
CA SER A 12 -3.19 -10.37 -0.22
C SER A 12 -3.01 -10.31 -1.73
N LEU A 13 -1.77 -10.15 -2.22
CA LEU A 13 -1.46 -10.21 -3.66
C LEU A 13 -1.81 -11.59 -4.24
N PHE A 14 -1.49 -12.67 -3.54
CA PHE A 14 -1.85 -14.02 -3.96
C PHE A 14 -3.37 -14.22 -4.04
N CYS A 15 -4.11 -13.73 -3.04
CA CYS A 15 -5.58 -13.74 -3.06
C CYS A 15 -6.14 -12.94 -4.25
N ILE A 16 -5.57 -11.77 -4.57
CA ILE A 16 -5.99 -10.98 -5.73
C ILE A 16 -5.72 -11.75 -7.03
N ILE A 17 -4.56 -12.41 -7.16
CA ILE A 17 -4.23 -13.24 -8.34
C ILE A 17 -5.25 -14.36 -8.53
N ILE A 18 -5.61 -15.09 -7.46
CA ILE A 18 -6.62 -16.15 -7.53
C ILE A 18 -7.98 -15.60 -7.99
N ASN A 19 -8.41 -14.47 -7.42
CA ASN A 19 -9.67 -13.84 -7.82
C ASN A 19 -9.65 -13.37 -9.29
N MET A 20 -8.51 -12.89 -9.78
CA MET A 20 -8.33 -12.52 -11.18
C MET A 20 -8.43 -13.73 -12.12
N ILE A 21 -7.88 -14.88 -11.75
CA ILE A 21 -8.01 -16.12 -12.53
C ILE A 21 -9.48 -16.55 -12.62
N PHE A 22 -10.21 -16.52 -11.49
CA PHE A 22 -11.64 -16.84 -11.49
C PHE A 22 -12.48 -15.82 -12.26
N LEU A 23 -12.11 -14.54 -12.24
CA LEU A 23 -12.76 -13.50 -13.02
C LEU A 23 -12.62 -13.78 -14.53
N ILE A 24 -11.40 -14.09 -14.99
CA ILE A 24 -11.14 -14.46 -16.39
C ILE A 24 -11.94 -15.71 -16.79
N TYR A 25 -11.91 -16.74 -15.94
CA TYR A 25 -12.69 -17.96 -16.17
C TYR A 25 -14.19 -17.68 -16.28
N GLY A 26 -14.72 -16.85 -15.37
CA GLY A 26 -16.13 -16.43 -15.39
C GLY A 26 -16.51 -15.74 -16.70
N LEU A 27 -15.68 -14.82 -17.20
CA LEU A 27 -15.90 -14.10 -18.46
C LEU A 27 -15.88 -15.01 -19.70
N THR A 28 -15.12 -16.10 -19.67
CA THR A 28 -15.04 -17.08 -20.77
C THR A 28 -16.11 -18.18 -20.73
N SER A 29 -16.89 -18.24 -19.65
CA SER A 29 -17.84 -19.34 -19.45
C SER A 29 -19.11 -19.16 -20.31
N PRO A 30 -19.58 -20.21 -21.03
CA PRO A 30 -20.78 -20.12 -21.87
C PRO A 30 -22.09 -20.14 -21.07
N TYR A 31 -22.02 -20.37 -19.75
CA TYR A 31 -23.17 -20.46 -18.85
C TYR A 31 -23.46 -19.09 -18.21
N THR A 32 -24.41 -18.35 -18.77
CA THR A 32 -24.75 -16.96 -18.36
C THR A 32 -25.00 -16.80 -16.86
N PHE A 33 -25.68 -17.76 -16.21
CA PHE A 33 -25.96 -17.70 -14.78
C PHE A 33 -24.68 -17.82 -13.92
N LEU A 34 -23.78 -18.73 -14.31
CA LEU A 34 -22.53 -18.98 -13.59
C LEU A 34 -21.53 -17.84 -13.82
N MET A 35 -21.51 -17.28 -15.04
CA MET A 35 -20.76 -16.07 -15.39
C MET A 35 -21.11 -14.90 -14.47
N ILE A 36 -22.39 -14.51 -14.39
CA ILE A 36 -22.82 -13.33 -13.62
C ILE A 36 -22.45 -13.49 -12.14
N LYS A 37 -22.66 -14.68 -11.58
CA LYS A 37 -22.37 -14.93 -10.16
C LYS A 37 -20.87 -14.87 -9.86
N ILE A 38 -20.04 -15.55 -10.66
CA ILE A 38 -18.59 -15.56 -10.46
C ILE A 38 -18.00 -14.17 -10.65
N VAL A 39 -18.39 -13.47 -11.72
CA VAL A 39 -17.89 -12.12 -12.01
C VAL A 39 -18.27 -11.15 -10.88
N ASN A 40 -19.53 -11.18 -10.41
CA ASN A 40 -19.95 -10.28 -9.34
C ASN A 40 -19.22 -10.56 -8.01
N THR A 41 -19.07 -11.83 -7.64
CA THR A 41 -18.36 -12.20 -6.40
C THR A 41 -16.88 -11.86 -6.47
N THR A 42 -16.18 -12.25 -7.54
CA THR A 42 -14.74 -11.99 -7.70
C THR A 42 -14.44 -10.50 -7.79
N MET A 43 -15.24 -9.73 -8.52
CA MET A 43 -15.08 -8.28 -8.61
C MET A 43 -15.31 -7.60 -7.26
N SER A 44 -16.35 -8.01 -6.53
CA SER A 44 -16.62 -7.51 -5.18
C SER A 44 -15.47 -7.84 -4.22
N SER A 45 -14.92 -9.06 -4.28
CA SER A 45 -13.79 -9.49 -3.44
C SER A 45 -12.51 -8.72 -3.74
N ILE A 46 -12.22 -8.41 -5.00
CA ILE A 46 -11.07 -7.58 -5.38
C ILE A 46 -11.22 -6.17 -4.81
N ILE A 47 -12.37 -5.52 -5.04
CA ILE A 47 -12.64 -4.17 -4.53
C ILE A 47 -12.55 -4.14 -3.00
N TRP A 48 -13.16 -5.11 -2.33
CA TRP A 48 -13.09 -5.21 -0.86
C TRP A 48 -11.67 -5.44 -0.35
N SER A 49 -10.84 -6.18 -1.08
CA SER A 49 -9.43 -6.40 -0.70
C SER A 49 -8.64 -5.09 -0.72
N PHE A 50 -8.80 -4.28 -1.77
CA PHE A 50 -8.17 -2.96 -1.84
C PHE A 50 -8.70 -2.00 -0.77
N GLY A 51 -10.01 -1.98 -0.53
CA GLY A 51 -10.64 -1.15 0.51
C GLY A 51 -10.16 -1.50 1.92
N ASN A 52 -10.11 -2.80 2.25
CA ASN A 52 -9.62 -3.27 3.56
C ASN A 52 -8.14 -2.92 3.75
N PHE A 53 -7.32 -3.12 2.73
CA PHE A 53 -5.90 -2.79 2.81
C PHE A 53 -5.67 -1.28 3.01
N TYR A 54 -6.41 -0.44 2.28
CA TYR A 54 -6.38 1.01 2.48
C TYR A 54 -6.79 1.38 3.90
N LEU A 55 -7.90 0.83 4.40
CA LEU A 55 -8.42 1.13 5.73
C LEU A 55 -7.44 0.69 6.82
N MET A 56 -6.83 -0.49 6.69
CA MET A 56 -5.81 -0.98 7.62
C MET A 56 -4.58 -0.08 7.67
N LEU A 57 -4.06 0.35 6.53
CA LEU A 57 -2.92 1.27 6.51
C LEU A 57 -3.30 2.65 7.02
N TYR A 58 -4.50 3.12 6.71
CA TYR A 58 -5.03 4.38 7.21
C TYR A 58 -5.15 4.36 8.73
N THR A 59 -5.69 3.30 9.34
CA THR A 59 -5.80 3.19 10.80
C THR A 59 -4.43 3.13 11.48
N LEU A 60 -3.45 2.44 10.89
CA LEU A 60 -2.07 2.45 11.38
C LEU A 60 -1.41 3.84 11.27
N GLY A 61 -1.59 4.52 10.14
CA GLY A 61 -1.12 5.89 9.92
C GLY A 61 -1.79 6.91 10.85
N LEU A 62 -3.08 6.72 11.12
CA LEU A 62 -3.83 7.53 12.05
C LEU A 62 -3.37 7.30 13.49
N LEU A 63 -3.21 6.03 13.90
CA LEU A 63 -2.72 5.68 15.23
C LEU A 63 -1.35 6.29 15.48
N THR A 64 -0.41 6.14 14.55
CA THR A 64 0.92 6.74 14.64
C THR A 64 0.87 8.27 14.69
N THR A 65 -0.02 8.89 13.92
CA THR A 65 -0.21 10.36 13.97
C THR A 65 -0.73 10.82 15.33
N ILE A 66 -1.65 10.07 15.95
CA ILE A 66 -2.18 10.36 17.29
C ILE A 66 -1.10 10.18 18.36
N THR A 67 -0.39 9.05 18.34
CA THR A 67 0.62 8.74 19.38
C THR A 67 1.82 9.66 19.30
N GLU A 68 2.26 10.00 18.08
CA GLU A 68 3.44 10.84 17.82
C GLU A 68 3.09 12.29 17.50
N TRP A 69 1.91 12.76 17.93
CA TRP A 69 1.38 14.07 17.54
C TRP A 69 2.37 15.22 17.77
N LYS A 70 3.13 15.20 18.86
CA LYS A 70 4.11 16.23 19.22
C LYS A 70 5.44 16.10 18.48
N GLN A 71 5.78 14.91 18.01
CA GLN A 71 7.04 14.64 17.29
C GLN A 71 6.93 14.96 15.79
N ILE A 72 5.71 14.94 15.24
CA ILE A 72 5.47 15.29 13.84
C ILE A 72 5.47 16.82 13.70
N ALA A 73 6.57 17.37 13.20
CA ALA A 73 6.74 18.79 12.92
C ALA A 73 6.07 19.20 11.59
N CYS A 74 4.76 19.40 11.60
CA CYS A 74 4.03 20.06 10.51
C CYS A 74 2.73 20.70 11.01
N SER A 75 2.07 21.50 10.16
CA SER A 75 0.76 22.09 10.48
C SER A 75 -0.30 21.01 10.69
N THR A 76 -1.28 21.28 11.57
CA THR A 76 -2.35 20.33 11.92
C THR A 76 -3.10 19.81 10.69
N GLU A 77 -3.38 20.69 9.73
CA GLU A 77 -4.03 20.34 8.47
C GLU A 77 -3.22 19.32 7.67
N ARG A 78 -1.90 19.50 7.60
CA ARG A 78 -1.00 18.58 6.90
C ARG A 78 -0.91 17.23 7.59
N LYS A 79 -0.89 17.18 8.94
CA LYS A 79 -0.92 15.90 9.67
C LYS A 79 -2.12 15.07 9.26
N ILE A 80 -3.29 15.68 9.25
CA ILE A 80 -4.55 15.00 8.89
C ILE A 80 -4.57 14.64 7.41
N LEU A 81 -4.18 15.54 6.51
CA LEU A 81 -4.12 15.24 5.08
C LEU A 81 -3.19 14.05 4.78
N TYR A 82 -2.04 13.99 5.47
CA TYR A 82 -1.05 12.97 5.24
C TYR A 82 -1.47 11.56 5.70
N THR A 83 -2.42 11.43 6.63
CA THR A 83 -2.97 10.11 6.96
C THR A 83 -3.73 9.50 5.78
N PHE A 84 -4.41 10.31 4.97
CA PHE A 84 -5.12 9.84 3.76
C PHE A 84 -4.17 9.51 2.60
N THR A 85 -3.08 10.26 2.46
CA THR A 85 -2.08 9.99 1.41
C THR A 85 -1.10 8.89 1.79
N PHE A 86 -0.96 8.56 3.08
CA PHE A 86 -0.04 7.55 3.58
C PHE A 86 -0.27 6.15 2.94
N PRO A 87 -1.48 5.59 2.87
CA PRO A 87 -1.71 4.33 2.18
C PRO A 87 -1.27 4.36 0.71
N ILE A 88 -1.54 5.46 0.00
CA ILE A 88 -1.15 5.64 -1.41
C ILE A 88 0.38 5.67 -1.54
N PHE A 89 1.05 6.36 -0.63
CA PHE A 89 2.51 6.36 -0.57
C PHE A 89 3.07 4.95 -0.34
N ILE A 90 2.47 4.15 0.54
CA ILE A 90 2.87 2.76 0.74
C ILE A 90 2.63 1.89 -0.51
N PHE A 91 1.55 2.12 -1.27
CA PHE A 91 1.35 1.40 -2.55
C PHE A 91 2.51 1.63 -3.54
N SER A 92 3.14 2.81 -3.54
CA SER A 92 4.32 3.08 -4.38
C SER A 92 5.52 2.19 -4.02
N TYR A 93 5.59 1.62 -2.82
CA TYR A 93 6.65 0.68 -2.45
C TYR A 93 6.53 -0.67 -3.15
N ILE A 94 5.35 -1.06 -3.63
CA ILE A 94 5.18 -2.33 -4.35
C ILE A 94 6.07 -2.37 -5.61
N PRO A 95 5.97 -1.43 -6.56
CA PRO A 95 6.84 -1.43 -7.73
C PRO A 95 8.32 -1.23 -7.36
N ILE A 96 8.62 -0.38 -6.37
CA ILE A 96 10.00 -0.17 -5.89
C ILE A 96 10.61 -1.48 -5.38
N SER A 97 9.85 -2.27 -4.61
CA SER A 97 10.30 -3.54 -4.05
C SER A 97 10.55 -4.58 -5.13
N ILE A 98 9.70 -4.65 -6.16
CA ILE A 98 9.90 -5.54 -7.31
C ILE A 98 11.20 -5.18 -8.04
N VAL A 99 11.40 -3.89 -8.36
CA VAL A 99 12.62 -3.43 -9.05
C VAL A 99 13.88 -3.67 -8.22
N ALA A 100 13.80 -3.51 -6.90
CA ALA A 100 14.93 -3.74 -6.00
C ALA A 100 15.41 -5.20 -5.98
N LEU A 101 14.54 -6.19 -6.25
CA LEU A 101 14.94 -7.61 -6.34
C LEU A 101 15.87 -7.89 -7.53
N PHE A 102 15.73 -7.13 -8.62
CA PHE A 102 16.51 -7.33 -9.85
C PHE A 102 17.68 -6.36 -9.97
N LYS A 103 17.68 -5.28 -9.19
CA LYS A 103 18.74 -4.28 -9.21
C LYS A 103 19.75 -4.57 -8.10
N LYS A 104 21.05 -4.61 -8.42
CA LYS A 104 22.11 -4.54 -7.40
C LYS A 104 22.11 -3.14 -6.80
N VAL A 105 21.37 -2.96 -5.71
CA VAL A 105 21.32 -1.70 -4.96
C VAL A 105 22.55 -1.65 -4.07
N GLU A 106 23.64 -1.11 -4.61
CA GLU A 106 24.81 -0.78 -3.81
C GLU A 106 24.62 0.61 -3.18
N TRP A 107 25.01 0.74 -1.91
CA TRP A 107 25.06 2.04 -1.28
C TRP A 107 26.15 2.87 -1.96
N LYS A 108 25.77 4.04 -2.51
CA LYS A 108 26.70 5.02 -3.04
C LYS A 108 26.79 6.20 -2.07
N PRO A 109 28.00 6.67 -1.72
CA PRO A 109 28.15 7.84 -0.86
C PRO A 109 27.50 9.06 -1.52
N ILE A 110 26.69 9.76 -0.73
CA ILE A 110 26.05 11.02 -1.10
C ILE A 110 26.83 12.14 -0.46
N VAL A 111 27.17 13.17 -1.24
CA VAL A 111 27.90 14.33 -0.72
C VAL A 111 26.92 15.21 0.05
N HIS A 112 27.11 15.31 1.36
CA HIS A 112 26.34 16.21 2.20
C HIS A 112 26.95 17.62 2.15
N ASN A 113 26.41 18.48 1.29
CA ASN A 113 26.87 19.86 1.14
C ASN A 113 26.32 20.82 2.21
N VAL A 114 25.30 20.38 2.96
CA VAL A 114 24.59 21.21 3.92
C VAL A 114 24.31 20.38 5.16
N ALA A 115 24.84 20.83 6.30
CA ALA A 115 24.44 20.34 7.61
C ALA A 115 23.47 21.37 8.21
N LYS A 116 22.23 20.97 8.44
CA LYS A 116 21.25 21.76 9.19
C LYS A 116 20.75 20.97 10.38
N THR A 117 20.55 21.63 11.51
CA THR A 117 19.93 21.02 12.68
C THR A 117 18.39 21.06 12.55
N LEU A 118 17.68 20.20 13.29
CA LEU A 118 16.20 20.19 13.28
C LEU A 118 15.60 21.53 13.71
N GLU A 119 16.33 22.30 14.52
CA GLU A 119 15.94 23.63 14.98
C GLU A 119 15.97 24.66 13.84
N GLU A 120 16.85 24.49 12.85
CA GLU A 120 16.98 25.39 11.69
C GLU A 120 15.98 25.10 10.56
N VAL A 121 15.28 23.96 10.61
CA VAL A 121 14.30 23.51 9.60
C VAL A 121 12.84 23.72 10.06
N ARG A 122 12.65 24.06 11.33
CA ARG A 122 11.33 24.28 11.96
C ARG A 122 10.69 25.60 11.52
#